data_AF-A0A7G9LKV7-F1
#
_entry.id   AF-A0A7G9LKV7-F1
#
_cell.length_a   1.000
_cell.length_b   1.000
_cell.length_c   1.000
_cell.angle_alpha   90.00
_cell.angle_beta   90.00
_cell.angle_gamma   90.00
#
_symmetry.space_group_name_H-M   'P 1'
#
loop_
_entity.id
_entity.type
_entity.pdbx_description
1 polymer ?
#
loop_
_entity_poly.entity_id
_entity_poly.type
_entity_poly.pdbx_seq_one_letter_code
_entity_poly.pdbx_strand_id
1 'polypeptide(L)'
;MKKINVSLVASFLIATNLYSQQTSSLDEITISSATKSEEKLKNVTANVDVITAEDIESRKFKTVAEALQTIAGIQVAPTGGAGQQTSMFLRGMSSHRTLVLIDGIRYNDITSVAGASNLEHLLINDIERIEVIKGAQSSIWGADASAGVINIITKSAQDGTHGNATIEYGRYNSKTAKANISHKNENFDAKFGAMIVDTDGFSAMTPKGEKAKKYEDDGYKNRNINLKLGYNFDEQNRVSTSYELIDTKTDIDGYDPITFANDPNNNDIARTKTI
;
A
#
# COMPACT_ATOMS: atom_id res chain seq x y z
N MET A 1 -8.60 53.25 40.21
CA MET A 1 -9.09 52.03 39.54
C MET A 1 -7.92 51.06 39.35
N LYS A 2 -7.84 50.01 40.18
CA LYS A 2 -6.77 48.99 40.11
C LYS A 2 -7.23 47.89 39.15
N LYS A 3 -6.52 47.71 38.03
CA LYS A 3 -6.77 46.58 37.10
C LYS A 3 -6.11 45.33 37.70
N ILE A 4 -6.92 44.32 37.97
CA ILE A 4 -6.47 42.99 38.38
C ILE A 4 -6.39 42.16 37.09
N ASN A 5 -5.18 41.77 36.69
CA ASN A 5 -4.98 40.83 35.59
C ASN A 5 -4.98 39.41 36.18
N VAL A 6 -6.03 38.64 35.91
CA VAL A 6 -6.08 37.21 36.24
C VAL A 6 -5.55 36.45 35.03
N SER A 7 -4.40 35.79 35.20
CA SER A 7 -3.89 34.82 34.23
C SER A 7 -4.38 33.43 34.64
N LEU A 8 -5.22 32.81 33.81
CA LEU A 8 -5.74 31.47 34.03
C LEU A 8 -4.83 30.47 33.28
N VAL A 9 -3.82 29.93 33.95
CA VAL A 9 -3.05 28.79 33.44
C VAL A 9 -3.82 27.53 33.78
N ALA A 10 -4.64 27.06 32.84
CA ALA A 10 -5.27 25.75 32.92
C ALA A 10 -4.23 24.68 32.54
N SER A 11 -3.48 24.20 33.53
CA SER A 11 -2.65 23.01 33.37
C SER A 11 -3.54 21.77 33.29
N PHE A 12 -3.72 21.23 32.08
CA PHE A 12 -4.32 19.93 31.85
C PHE A 12 -3.37 18.86 32.40
N LEU A 13 -3.67 18.34 33.60
CA LEU A 13 -3.01 17.14 34.14
C LEU A 13 -3.47 15.95 33.30
N ILE A 14 -2.68 15.60 32.29
CA ILE A 14 -2.84 14.33 31.58
C ILE A 14 -2.43 13.24 32.56
N ALA A 15 -3.42 12.49 33.04
CA ALA A 15 -3.19 11.27 33.80
C ALA A 15 -2.43 10.28 32.93
N THR A 16 -1.15 10.06 33.23
CA THR A 16 -0.36 8.99 32.62
C THR A 16 -0.80 7.68 33.23
N ASN A 17 -1.52 6.85 32.46
CA ASN A 17 -1.66 5.44 32.78
C ASN A 17 -0.29 4.78 32.56
N LEU A 18 0.33 4.29 33.65
CA LEU A 18 1.44 3.35 33.54
C LEU A 18 0.87 2.02 33.01
N TYR A 19 1.06 1.76 31.72
CA TYR A 19 0.91 0.40 31.20
C TYR A 19 2.19 -0.37 31.50
N SER A 20 2.05 -1.46 32.27
CA SER A 20 3.08 -2.49 32.37
C SER A 20 3.35 -3.03 30.97
N GLN A 21 4.61 -3.03 30.54
CA GLN A 21 5.03 -3.65 29.28
C GLN A 21 4.71 -5.14 29.37
N GLN A 22 3.64 -5.56 28.69
CA GLN A 22 3.37 -6.97 28.49
C GLN A 22 4.53 -7.51 27.65
N THR A 23 5.19 -8.56 28.14
CA THR A 23 6.21 -9.27 27.38
C THR A 23 5.55 -9.82 26.12
N SER A 24 5.67 -9.12 24.99
CA SER A 24 5.27 -9.66 23.70
C SER A 24 6.14 -10.89 23.44
N SER A 25 5.56 -12.08 23.56
CA SER A 25 6.08 -13.20 22.79
C SER A 25 5.95 -12.79 21.32
N LEU A 26 7.06 -12.80 20.59
CA LEU A 26 7.00 -12.70 19.13
C LEU A 26 6.20 -13.90 18.65
N ASP A 27 4.99 -13.65 18.18
CA ASP A 27 4.19 -14.68 17.55
C ASP A 27 4.94 -15.18 16.30
N GLU A 28 4.87 -16.50 16.06
CA GLU A 28 5.51 -17.08 14.89
C GLU A 28 4.80 -16.59 13.63
N ILE A 29 5.56 -15.95 12.72
CA ILE A 29 5.03 -15.47 11.45
C ILE A 29 4.52 -16.65 10.62
N THR A 30 3.25 -16.59 10.23
CA THR A 30 2.65 -17.50 9.26
C THR A 30 2.54 -16.81 7.90
N ILE A 31 2.68 -17.61 6.84
CA ILE A 31 2.53 -17.14 5.45
C ILE A 31 1.60 -18.07 4.68
N SER A 32 0.92 -17.55 3.66
CA SER A 32 0.01 -18.34 2.81
C SER A 32 0.46 -18.42 1.35
N SER A 33 1.31 -17.50 0.91
CA SER A 33 1.76 -17.39 -0.48
C SER A 33 2.55 -18.61 -0.97
N ALA A 34 3.17 -19.40 -0.08
CA ALA A 34 4.03 -20.52 -0.46
C ALA A 34 3.25 -21.76 -0.87
N THR A 35 2.14 -22.07 -0.20
CA THR A 35 1.41 -23.33 -0.37
C THR A 35 -0.09 -23.15 -0.60
N LYS A 36 -0.58 -21.90 -0.65
CA LYS A 36 -2.02 -21.55 -0.61
C LYS A 36 -2.74 -22.00 0.67
N SER A 37 -1.98 -22.37 1.69
CA SER A 37 -2.45 -22.67 3.04
C SER A 37 -1.55 -21.95 4.03
N GLU A 38 -2.08 -21.62 5.21
CA GLU A 38 -1.25 -21.01 6.25
C GLU A 38 -0.20 -21.99 6.76
N GLU A 39 1.06 -21.57 6.67
CA GLU A 39 2.20 -22.32 7.13
C GLU A 39 3.17 -21.41 7.90
N LYS A 40 3.79 -21.96 8.95
CA LYS A 40 4.82 -21.25 9.70
C LYS A 40 6.00 -20.95 8.80
N LEU A 41 6.50 -19.72 8.80
CA LEU A 41 7.62 -19.30 7.96
C LEU A 41 8.84 -20.23 8.08
N LYS A 42 9.12 -20.74 9.29
CA LYS A 42 10.24 -21.67 9.57
C LYS A 42 10.13 -23.04 8.88
N ASN A 43 8.93 -23.43 8.46
CA ASN A 43 8.67 -24.70 7.77
C ASN A 43 8.75 -24.54 6.25
N VAL A 44 8.73 -23.31 5.75
CA VAL A 44 8.75 -23.01 4.32
C VAL A 44 10.18 -23.12 3.79
N THR A 45 10.37 -23.91 2.74
CA THR A 45 11.68 -24.15 2.11
C THR A 45 12.05 -23.09 1.08
N ALA A 46 11.10 -22.26 0.65
CA ALA A 46 11.31 -21.16 -0.29
C ALA A 46 12.04 -19.98 0.38
N ASN A 47 12.70 -19.16 -0.43
CA ASN A 47 13.30 -17.90 0.04
C ASN A 47 12.18 -16.85 0.17
N VAL A 48 11.80 -16.55 1.42
CA VAL A 48 10.69 -15.66 1.75
C VAL A 48 11.15 -14.50 2.62
N ASP A 49 10.73 -13.29 2.26
CA ASP A 49 10.76 -12.13 3.14
C ASP A 49 9.33 -11.72 3.52
N VAL A 50 9.17 -11.20 4.73
CA VAL A 50 7.90 -10.68 5.22
C VAL A 50 8.12 -9.26 5.74
N ILE A 51 7.33 -8.31 5.25
CA ILE A 51 7.24 -6.96 5.80
C ILE A 51 5.97 -6.92 6.67
N THR A 52 6.13 -6.73 7.97
CA THR A 52 5.02 -6.73 8.95
C THR A 52 4.34 -5.36 9.05
N ALA A 53 3.17 -5.30 9.70
CA ALA A 53 2.50 -4.04 10.02
C ALA A 53 3.40 -3.14 10.87
N GLU A 54 4.16 -3.71 11.80
CA GLU A 54 5.12 -3.00 12.66
C GLU A 54 6.28 -2.40 11.83
N ASP A 55 6.78 -3.14 10.83
CA ASP A 55 7.79 -2.62 9.89
C ASP A 55 7.23 -1.44 9.09
N ILE A 56 6.00 -1.58 8.58
CA ILE A 56 5.30 -0.53 7.84
C ILE A 56 5.14 0.73 8.69
N GLU A 57 4.69 0.58 9.93
CA GLU A 57 4.41 1.68 10.84
C GLU A 57 5.68 2.36 11.35
N SER A 58 6.75 1.60 11.61
CA SER A 58 8.03 2.13 12.09
C SER A 58 8.80 2.87 10.99
N ARG A 59 8.76 2.36 9.75
CA ARG A 59 9.48 2.93 8.60
C ARG A 59 8.70 3.99 7.84
N LYS A 60 7.40 4.16 8.16
CA LYS A 60 6.51 5.17 7.57
C LYS A 60 6.41 5.07 6.05
N PHE A 61 6.36 3.85 5.53
CA PHE A 61 6.10 3.64 4.10
C PHE A 61 4.78 4.28 3.70
N LYS A 62 4.72 4.76 2.46
CA LYS A 62 3.51 5.34 1.87
C LYS A 62 2.89 4.41 0.83
N THR A 63 3.73 3.65 0.13
CA THR A 63 3.32 2.76 -0.97
C THR A 63 3.90 1.37 -0.77
N VAL A 64 3.28 0.37 -1.40
CA VAL A 64 3.80 -1.00 -1.46
C VAL A 64 5.14 -1.02 -2.20
N ALA A 65 5.28 -0.24 -3.27
CA ALA A 65 6.54 -0.14 -4.03
C ALA A 65 7.71 0.32 -3.14
N GLU A 66 7.49 1.32 -2.29
CA GLU A 66 8.48 1.81 -1.33
C GLU A 66 8.87 0.72 -0.32
N ALA A 67 7.90 -0.03 0.20
CA ALA A 67 8.17 -1.14 1.12
C ALA A 67 9.00 -2.24 0.46
N LEU A 68 8.61 -2.65 -0.75
CA LEU A 68 9.28 -3.70 -1.53
C LEU A 68 10.72 -3.34 -1.91
N GLN A 69 11.00 -2.07 -2.21
CA GLN A 69 12.36 -1.59 -2.55
C GLN A 69 13.40 -1.89 -1.45
N THR A 70 12.94 -2.15 -0.23
CA THR A 70 13.81 -2.38 0.92
C THR A 70 14.27 -3.82 1.07
N ILE A 71 13.67 -4.74 0.31
CA ILE A 71 14.02 -6.15 0.30
C ILE A 71 15.18 -6.39 -0.67
N ALA A 72 16.22 -7.10 -0.20
CA ALA A 72 17.36 -7.46 -1.02
C ALA A 72 16.94 -8.30 -2.25
N GLY A 73 17.41 -7.91 -3.43
CA GLY A 73 17.06 -8.57 -4.69
C GLY A 73 15.78 -8.05 -5.36
N ILE A 74 15.14 -7.04 -4.79
CA ILE A 74 14.09 -6.25 -5.45
C ILE A 74 14.69 -4.91 -5.87
N GLN A 75 14.47 -4.54 -7.13
CA GLN A 75 14.75 -3.20 -7.64
C GLN A 75 13.43 -2.57 -8.08
N VAL A 76 13.19 -1.35 -7.61
CA VAL A 76 12.04 -0.54 -8.04
C VAL A 76 12.57 0.64 -8.83
N ALA A 77 11.99 0.88 -10.00
CA ALA A 77 12.39 1.90 -10.96
C ALA A 77 11.14 2.72 -11.36
N PRO A 78 10.79 3.77 -10.60
CA PRO A 78 9.75 4.70 -10.99
C PRO A 78 10.23 5.63 -12.11
N THR A 79 9.34 6.00 -13.02
CA THR A 79 9.64 6.96 -14.09
C THR A 79 9.45 8.42 -13.68
N GLY A 80 8.92 8.68 -12.47
CA GLY A 80 8.69 10.04 -11.97
C GLY A 80 8.15 10.07 -10.53
N GLY A 81 7.31 11.06 -10.25
CA GLY A 81 6.68 11.28 -8.95
C GLY A 81 5.55 10.30 -8.59
N ALA A 82 4.67 10.71 -7.67
CA ALA A 82 3.57 9.87 -7.21
C ALA A 82 2.62 9.50 -8.36
N GLY A 83 2.20 8.23 -8.42
CA GLY A 83 1.28 7.75 -9.45
C GLY A 83 1.88 7.55 -10.84
N GLN A 84 3.16 7.87 -11.05
CA GLN A 84 3.89 7.60 -12.29
C GLN A 84 4.24 6.12 -12.40
N GLN A 85 4.37 5.64 -13.64
CA GLN A 85 4.64 4.23 -13.93
C GLN A 85 5.84 3.71 -13.11
N THR A 86 5.62 2.63 -12.38
CA THR A 86 6.65 2.04 -11.53
C THR A 86 6.95 0.61 -11.94
N SER A 87 8.16 0.40 -12.46
CA SER A 87 8.64 -0.95 -12.78
C SER A 87 9.30 -1.59 -11.56
N MET A 88 9.08 -2.89 -11.37
CA MET A 88 9.74 -3.68 -10.34
C MET A 88 10.44 -4.89 -10.94
N PHE A 89 11.66 -5.16 -10.50
CA PHE A 89 12.46 -6.28 -10.92
C PHE A 89 12.80 -7.16 -9.72
N LEU A 90 12.45 -8.44 -9.82
CA LEU A 90 12.75 -9.43 -8.79
C LEU A 90 13.86 -10.35 -9.29
N ARG A 91 15.03 -10.28 -8.64
CA ARG A 91 16.25 -10.99 -9.05
C ARG A 91 16.63 -10.74 -10.52
N GLY A 92 16.40 -9.51 -11.01
CA GLY A 92 16.67 -9.08 -12.38
C GLY A 92 15.60 -9.46 -13.41
N MET A 93 14.54 -10.19 -13.01
CA MET A 93 13.42 -10.52 -13.89
C MET A 93 12.40 -9.38 -13.91
N SER A 94 11.79 -9.13 -15.07
CA SER A 94 10.80 -8.08 -15.31
C SER A 94 9.52 -8.25 -14.48
N SER A 95 8.79 -7.14 -14.29
CA SER A 95 7.59 -7.07 -13.44
C SER A 95 6.51 -8.09 -13.80
N HIS A 96 6.36 -8.38 -15.09
CA HIS A 96 5.38 -9.35 -15.62
C HIS A 96 5.69 -10.81 -15.29
N ARG A 97 6.87 -11.08 -14.72
CA ARG A 97 7.27 -12.41 -14.23
C ARG A 97 7.05 -12.56 -12.73
N THR A 98 6.54 -11.53 -12.06
CA THR A 98 6.17 -11.58 -10.65
C THR A 98 4.66 -11.48 -10.52
N LEU A 99 4.06 -12.46 -9.85
CA LEU A 99 2.65 -12.43 -9.51
C LEU A 99 2.45 -11.57 -8.27
N VAL A 100 1.59 -10.57 -8.36
CA VAL A 100 1.15 -9.75 -7.25
C VAL A 100 -0.28 -10.14 -6.88
N LEU A 101 -0.49 -10.40 -5.60
CA LEU A 101 -1.75 -10.81 -5.01
C LEU A 101 -2.17 -9.82 -3.93
N ILE A 102 -3.47 -9.62 -3.78
CA ILE A 102 -4.09 -8.99 -2.61
C ILE A 102 -5.01 -10.04 -1.98
N ASP A 103 -4.72 -10.44 -0.75
CA ASP A 103 -5.43 -11.50 -0.03
C ASP A 103 -5.55 -12.81 -0.86
N GLY A 104 -4.49 -13.15 -1.59
CA GLY A 104 -4.45 -14.34 -2.46
C GLY A 104 -5.15 -14.18 -3.82
N ILE A 105 -5.80 -13.04 -4.09
CA ILE A 105 -6.46 -12.73 -5.36
C ILE A 105 -5.50 -11.95 -6.26
N ARG A 106 -5.42 -12.31 -7.55
CA ARG A 106 -4.52 -11.70 -8.52
C ARG A 106 -4.81 -10.21 -8.72
N TYR A 107 -3.75 -9.40 -8.63
CA TYR A 107 -3.78 -7.96 -8.91
C TYR A 107 -3.14 -7.56 -10.26
N ASN A 108 -2.29 -8.41 -10.86
CA ASN A 108 -1.69 -8.12 -12.17
C ASN A 108 -2.76 -7.79 -13.22
N ASP A 109 -2.48 -6.78 -14.06
CA ASP A 109 -3.36 -6.43 -15.17
C ASP A 109 -3.22 -7.46 -16.30
N ILE A 110 -4.24 -8.30 -16.46
CA ILE A 110 -4.31 -9.34 -17.50
C ILE A 110 -4.66 -8.77 -18.89
N THR A 111 -5.05 -7.50 -18.98
CA THR A 111 -5.46 -6.84 -20.22
C THR A 111 -4.33 -6.04 -20.87
N SER A 112 -3.32 -5.68 -20.08
CA SER A 112 -2.10 -5.04 -20.57
C SER A 112 -1.21 -6.04 -21.31
N VAL A 113 -0.63 -5.60 -22.43
CA VAL A 113 0.39 -6.36 -23.19
C VAL A 113 1.58 -6.72 -22.30
N ALA A 114 1.85 -5.90 -21.28
CA ALA A 114 2.92 -6.14 -20.35
C ALA A 114 2.54 -7.15 -19.25
N GLY A 115 1.28 -7.36 -18.88
CA GLY A 115 0.90 -8.29 -17.80
C GLY A 115 1.39 -7.90 -16.39
N ALA A 116 1.91 -6.69 -16.23
CA ALA A 116 2.48 -6.20 -14.98
C ALA A 116 1.38 -5.65 -14.04
N SER A 117 1.68 -5.58 -12.74
CA SER A 117 0.85 -4.91 -11.75
C SER A 117 1.15 -3.41 -11.68
N ASN A 118 0.13 -2.58 -11.52
CA ASN A 118 0.26 -1.13 -11.33
C ASN A 118 0.64 -0.80 -9.87
N LEU A 119 1.88 -1.14 -9.49
CA LEU A 119 2.38 -1.01 -8.10
C LEU A 119 2.36 0.43 -7.59
N GLU A 120 2.48 1.40 -8.49
CA GLU A 120 2.42 2.84 -8.21
C GLU A 120 1.10 3.30 -7.58
N HIS A 121 0.05 2.48 -7.67
CA HIS A 121 -1.27 2.79 -7.13
C HIS A 121 -1.62 2.03 -5.85
N LEU A 122 -0.76 1.10 -5.42
CA LEU A 122 -0.93 0.35 -4.18
C LEU A 122 -0.36 1.13 -2.99
N LEU A 123 -1.27 1.76 -2.23
CA LEU A 123 -0.97 2.47 -1.01
C LEU A 123 -0.82 1.49 0.16
N ILE A 124 -0.01 1.84 1.17
CA ILE A 124 0.26 0.91 2.29
C ILE A 124 -0.91 0.74 3.28
N ASN A 125 -2.04 1.42 3.05
CA ASN A 125 -3.12 1.47 4.02
C ASN A 125 -3.73 0.10 4.26
N ASP A 126 -3.99 -0.15 5.54
CA ASP A 126 -4.70 -1.35 5.99
C ASP A 126 -4.01 -2.68 5.66
N ILE A 127 -2.71 -2.65 5.38
CA ILE A 127 -1.89 -3.84 5.17
C ILE A 127 -1.48 -4.44 6.52
N GLU A 128 -1.70 -5.74 6.67
CA GLU A 128 -1.22 -6.53 7.80
C GLU A 128 0.22 -6.97 7.59
N ARG A 129 0.52 -7.46 6.40
CA ARG A 129 1.86 -7.83 5.99
C ARG A 129 1.98 -7.96 4.48
N ILE A 130 3.20 -7.93 3.98
CA ILE A 130 3.56 -8.22 2.60
C ILE A 130 4.49 -9.43 2.61
N GLU A 131 4.06 -10.52 2.00
CA GLU A 131 4.85 -11.73 1.82
C GLU A 131 5.52 -11.69 0.44
N VAL A 132 6.83 -11.88 0.38
CA VAL A 132 7.59 -11.93 -0.87
C VAL A 132 8.32 -13.25 -0.98
N ILE A 133 7.86 -14.10 -1.90
CA ILE A 133 8.52 -15.36 -2.24
C ILE A 133 9.35 -15.16 -3.49
N LYS A 134 10.65 -15.40 -3.37
CA LYS A 134 11.61 -15.24 -4.46
C LYS A 134 11.86 -16.57 -5.17
N GLY A 135 11.97 -16.51 -6.49
CA GLY A 135 12.24 -17.66 -7.35
C GLY A 135 10.98 -18.24 -7.98
N ALA A 136 11.14 -19.29 -8.77
CA ALA A 136 10.06 -19.85 -9.56
C ALA A 136 8.94 -20.44 -8.68
N GLN A 137 7.73 -19.91 -8.83
CA GLN A 137 6.50 -20.32 -8.16
C GLN A 137 5.42 -20.75 -9.16
N SER A 138 5.80 -21.01 -10.42
CA SER A 138 4.86 -21.30 -11.50
C SER A 138 4.08 -22.60 -11.35
N SER A 139 4.58 -23.57 -10.59
CA SER A 139 3.87 -24.82 -10.30
C SER A 139 2.59 -24.59 -9.49
N ILE A 140 2.57 -23.57 -8.63
CA ILE A 140 1.45 -23.28 -7.72
C ILE A 140 0.58 -22.15 -8.29
N TRP A 141 1.21 -21.15 -8.91
CA TRP A 141 0.60 -19.88 -9.26
C TRP A 141 0.52 -19.57 -10.76
N GLY A 142 1.15 -20.39 -11.62
CA GLY A 142 1.13 -20.23 -13.07
C GLY A 142 2.29 -19.42 -13.66
N ALA A 143 2.22 -19.16 -14.97
CA ALA A 143 3.34 -18.62 -15.75
C ALA A 143 3.89 -17.27 -15.24
N ASP A 144 3.00 -16.41 -14.72
CA ASP A 144 3.35 -15.07 -14.26
C ASP A 144 4.13 -15.06 -12.94
N ALA A 145 4.29 -16.22 -12.28
CA ALA A 145 5.03 -16.37 -11.03
C ALA A 145 6.44 -16.96 -11.24
N SER A 146 7.05 -16.72 -12.41
CA SER A 146 8.35 -17.32 -12.75
C SER A 146 9.54 -16.67 -12.03
N ALA A 147 9.43 -15.39 -11.64
CA ALA A 147 10.39 -14.69 -10.80
C ALA A 147 10.06 -14.80 -9.30
N GLY A 148 8.77 -14.92 -8.97
CA GLY A 148 8.29 -14.98 -7.60
C GLY A 148 6.83 -14.58 -7.44
N VAL A 149 6.41 -14.48 -6.18
CA VAL A 149 5.07 -14.06 -5.76
C VAL A 149 5.20 -13.00 -4.68
N ILE A 150 4.41 -11.94 -4.80
CA ILE A 150 4.21 -10.93 -3.78
C ILE A 150 2.75 -11.02 -3.36
N ASN A 151 2.48 -11.34 -2.09
CA ASN A 151 1.13 -11.40 -1.55
C ASN A 151 0.96 -10.32 -0.50
N ILE A 152 0.03 -9.41 -0.74
CA ILE A 152 -0.32 -8.31 0.15
C ILE A 152 -1.52 -8.77 0.95
N ILE A 153 -1.35 -8.94 2.25
CA ILE A 153 -2.42 -9.38 3.15
C ILE A 153 -2.93 -8.16 3.87
N THR A 154 -4.22 -7.87 3.74
CA THR A 154 -4.85 -6.72 4.40
C THR A 154 -5.43 -7.13 5.74
N LYS A 155 -5.34 -6.23 6.73
CA LYS A 155 -5.69 -6.47 8.13
C LYS A 155 -7.09 -7.06 8.25
N SER A 156 -7.27 -8.07 9.10
CA SER A 156 -8.59 -8.61 9.44
C SER A 156 -9.26 -7.86 10.59
N ALA A 157 -10.57 -8.04 10.78
CA ALA A 157 -11.27 -7.50 11.93
C ALA A 157 -10.83 -8.21 13.23
N GLN A 158 -10.66 -7.43 14.30
CA GLN A 158 -10.34 -7.92 15.65
C GLN A 158 -11.61 -7.96 16.49
N ASP A 159 -11.67 -8.85 17.49
CA ASP A 159 -12.87 -9.07 18.31
C ASP A 159 -13.35 -7.79 18.99
N GLY A 160 -14.63 -7.44 18.80
CA GLY A 160 -15.20 -6.16 19.18
C GLY A 160 -15.18 -5.14 18.04
N THR A 161 -15.47 -3.86 18.35
CA THR A 161 -15.48 -2.76 17.38
C THR A 161 -14.21 -1.94 17.49
N HIS A 162 -13.52 -1.75 16.36
CA HIS A 162 -12.31 -0.97 16.28
C HIS A 162 -12.41 0.05 15.16
N GLY A 163 -11.77 1.21 15.34
CA GLY A 163 -11.70 2.22 14.30
C GLY A 163 -10.52 3.15 14.48
N ASN A 164 -10.02 3.66 13.37
CA ASN A 164 -8.99 4.69 13.34
C ASN A 164 -9.25 5.66 12.19
N ALA A 165 -8.79 6.90 12.36
CA ALA A 165 -8.81 7.89 11.31
C ALA A 165 -7.53 8.74 11.41
N THR A 166 -6.96 9.04 10.25
CA THR A 166 -5.72 9.81 10.13
C THR A 166 -5.90 10.85 9.04
N ILE A 167 -5.49 12.08 9.32
CA ILE A 167 -5.41 13.16 8.33
C ILE A 167 -3.97 13.68 8.35
N GLU A 168 -3.36 13.77 7.17
CA GLU A 168 -1.99 14.25 6.99
C GLU A 168 -2.01 15.40 5.99
N TYR A 169 -1.20 16.42 6.26
CA TYR A 169 -0.94 17.53 5.34
C TYR A 169 0.57 17.76 5.26
N GLY A 170 1.10 17.96 4.06
CA GLY A 170 2.54 18.08 3.87
C GLY A 170 2.96 18.83 2.61
N ARG A 171 4.24 18.62 2.25
CA ARG A 171 4.87 19.22 1.08
C ARG A 171 4.07 18.92 -0.20
N TYR A 172 4.17 19.83 -1.18
CA TYR A 172 3.45 19.74 -2.47
C TYR A 172 1.93 19.76 -2.30
N ASN A 173 1.45 20.49 -1.28
CA ASN A 173 0.04 20.56 -0.91
C ASN A 173 -0.60 19.17 -0.70
N SER A 174 0.22 18.16 -0.36
CA SER A 174 -0.21 16.78 -0.24
C SER A 174 -1.14 16.63 0.95
N LYS A 175 -2.34 16.12 0.69
CA LYS A 175 -3.41 15.83 1.64
C LYS A 175 -3.68 14.35 1.60
N THR A 176 -3.64 13.71 2.76
CA THR A 176 -4.02 12.31 2.90
C THR A 176 -5.07 12.18 3.97
N ALA A 177 -6.15 11.47 3.68
CA ALA A 177 -7.19 11.11 4.64
C ALA A 177 -7.37 9.59 4.63
N LYS A 178 -7.30 8.97 5.80
CA LYS A 178 -7.45 7.53 6.01
C LYS A 178 -8.51 7.31 7.07
N ALA A 179 -9.39 6.34 6.86
CA ALA A 179 -10.35 5.91 7.86
C ALA A 179 -10.55 4.40 7.74
N ASN A 180 -10.52 3.70 8.87
CA ASN A 180 -10.80 2.28 8.95
C ASN A 180 -11.78 2.03 10.10
N ILE A 181 -12.73 1.13 9.87
CA ILE A 181 -13.65 0.63 10.88
C ILE A 181 -13.81 -0.87 10.71
N SER A 182 -13.79 -1.62 11.80
CA SER A 182 -14.03 -3.05 11.79
C SER A 182 -14.84 -3.47 13.00
N HIS A 183 -15.57 -4.57 12.85
CA HIS A 183 -16.26 -5.25 13.93
C HIS A 183 -16.12 -6.74 13.75
N LYS A 184 -15.84 -7.48 14.82
CA LYS A 184 -15.87 -8.94 14.82
C LYS A 184 -16.54 -9.47 16.08
N ASN A 185 -17.34 -10.51 15.93
CA ASN A 185 -17.87 -11.33 16.99
C ASN A 185 -17.70 -12.82 16.64
N GLU A 186 -18.32 -13.72 17.38
CA GLU A 186 -18.19 -15.18 17.19
C GLU A 186 -18.57 -15.63 15.76
N ASN A 187 -19.62 -15.04 15.20
CA ASN A 187 -20.24 -15.53 13.97
C ASN A 187 -19.97 -14.61 12.76
N PHE A 188 -19.64 -13.35 12.99
CA PHE A 188 -19.58 -12.34 11.93
C PHE A 188 -18.42 -11.39 12.12
N ASP A 189 -17.79 -11.04 11.00
CA ASP A 189 -16.83 -9.96 10.91
C ASP A 189 -17.12 -9.06 9.71
N ALA A 190 -16.92 -7.77 9.91
CA ALA A 190 -16.96 -6.76 8.88
C ALA A 190 -15.80 -5.81 9.05
N LYS A 191 -15.31 -5.32 7.92
CA LYS A 191 -14.29 -4.30 7.88
C LYS A 191 -14.48 -3.41 6.67
N PHE A 192 -14.35 -2.12 6.88
CA PHE A 192 -14.36 -1.11 5.84
C PHE A 192 -13.16 -0.18 6.03
N GLY A 193 -12.39 0.02 4.97
CA GLY A 193 -11.27 0.94 4.90
C GLY A 193 -11.41 1.89 3.73
N ALA A 194 -10.99 3.14 3.93
CA ALA A 194 -10.91 4.12 2.86
C ALA A 194 -9.65 4.97 3.03
N MET A 195 -8.94 5.20 1.92
CA MET A 195 -7.81 6.12 1.85
C MET A 195 -7.95 7.02 0.63
N ILE A 196 -7.76 8.32 0.85
CA ILE A 196 -7.71 9.33 -0.21
C ILE A 196 -6.38 10.05 -0.10
N VAL A 197 -5.66 10.12 -1.21
CA VAL A 197 -4.44 10.92 -1.38
C VAL A 197 -4.71 11.93 -2.50
N ASP A 198 -4.42 13.20 -2.24
CA ASP A 198 -4.45 14.29 -3.21
C ASP A 198 -3.17 15.10 -3.06
N THR A 199 -2.38 15.24 -4.12
CA THR A 199 -1.12 15.98 -4.09
C THR A 199 -0.91 16.71 -5.40
N ASP A 200 -0.40 17.93 -5.31
CA ASP A 200 -0.02 18.70 -6.50
C ASP A 200 1.27 18.10 -7.10
N GLY A 201 2.10 17.45 -6.28
CA GLY A 201 3.25 16.70 -6.75
C GLY A 201 4.43 17.60 -7.15
N PHE A 202 5.24 17.12 -8.09
CA PHE A 202 6.35 17.84 -8.67
C PHE A 202 6.61 17.28 -10.07
N SER A 203 7.05 18.14 -11.01
CA SER A 203 7.41 17.72 -12.36
C SER A 203 8.37 16.53 -12.37
N ALA A 204 8.01 15.45 -13.05
CA ALA A 204 8.87 14.29 -13.29
C ALA A 204 10.09 14.63 -14.17
N MET A 205 10.06 15.78 -14.84
CA MET A 205 10.98 16.13 -15.92
C MET A 205 11.90 17.33 -15.67
N THR A 206 11.92 17.90 -14.46
CA THR A 206 12.79 19.06 -14.18
C THR A 206 14.27 18.76 -14.48
N PRO A 207 14.90 19.46 -15.46
CA PRO A 207 16.30 19.24 -15.77
C PRO A 207 17.22 19.71 -14.65
N LYS A 208 18.38 19.04 -14.50
CA LYS A 208 19.35 19.37 -13.46
C LYS A 208 19.92 20.78 -13.69
N GLY A 209 19.74 21.66 -12.69
CA GLY A 209 20.24 23.04 -12.73
C GLY A 209 19.22 24.08 -13.18
N GLU A 210 18.03 23.65 -13.64
CA GLU A 210 16.89 24.53 -13.92
C GLU A 210 16.07 24.80 -12.65
N LYS A 211 15.28 25.87 -12.66
CA LYS A 211 14.32 26.14 -11.58
C LYS A 211 13.08 25.26 -11.81
N ALA A 212 12.84 24.29 -10.93
CA ALA A 212 11.67 23.40 -10.97
C ALA A 212 10.34 24.14 -11.20
N LYS A 213 10.19 25.35 -10.64
CA LYS A 213 9.00 26.21 -10.80
C LYS A 213 8.69 26.67 -12.24
N LYS A 214 9.56 26.38 -13.22
CA LYS A 214 9.31 26.69 -14.63
C LYS A 214 8.46 25.63 -15.33
N TYR A 215 8.36 24.44 -14.74
CA TYR A 215 7.62 23.31 -15.27
C TYR A 215 6.35 23.12 -14.45
N GLU A 216 5.36 22.47 -15.04
CA GLU A 216 4.13 22.16 -14.32
C GLU A 216 4.35 21.07 -13.27
N ASP A 217 3.48 21.05 -12.26
CA ASP A 217 3.54 20.02 -11.23
C ASP A 217 2.70 18.81 -11.67
N ASP A 218 3.26 17.61 -11.54
CA ASP A 218 2.54 16.37 -11.89
C ASP A 218 1.69 15.91 -10.71
N GLY A 219 0.40 16.26 -10.77
CA GLY A 219 -0.57 15.95 -9.74
C GLY A 219 -0.91 14.47 -9.66
N TYR A 220 -1.27 14.02 -8.45
CA TYR A 220 -1.73 12.67 -8.22
C TYR A 220 -2.92 12.62 -7.25
N LYS A 221 -3.95 11.89 -7.66
CA LYS A 221 -5.11 11.53 -6.84
C LYS A 221 -5.28 10.02 -6.80
N ASN A 222 -5.43 9.48 -5.60
CA ASN A 222 -5.76 8.08 -5.39
C ASN A 222 -6.88 7.97 -4.38
N ARG A 223 -7.92 7.21 -4.74
CA ARG A 223 -8.96 6.78 -3.83
C ARG A 223 -8.93 5.26 -3.77
N ASN A 224 -8.59 4.74 -2.60
CA ASN A 224 -8.66 3.33 -2.27
C ASN A 224 -9.83 3.10 -1.30
N ILE A 225 -10.66 2.10 -1.60
CA ILE A 225 -11.75 1.63 -0.74
C ILE A 225 -11.64 0.12 -0.64
N ASN A 226 -11.68 -0.40 0.57
CA ASN A 226 -11.71 -1.84 0.84
C ASN A 226 -12.91 -2.20 1.73
N LEU A 227 -13.49 -3.36 1.46
CA LEU A 227 -14.56 -3.95 2.25
C LEU A 227 -14.29 -5.44 2.40
N LYS A 228 -14.33 -5.95 3.62
CA LYS A 228 -14.32 -7.38 3.93
C LYS A 228 -15.53 -7.72 4.79
N LEU A 229 -16.22 -8.78 4.41
CA LEU A 229 -17.35 -9.35 5.15
C LEU A 229 -17.10 -10.85 5.33
N GLY A 230 -17.44 -11.36 6.50
CA GLY A 230 -17.27 -12.77 6.85
C GLY A 230 -18.39 -13.26 7.75
N TYR A 231 -18.86 -14.47 7.50
CA TYR A 231 -19.85 -15.15 8.32
C TYR A 231 -19.45 -16.60 8.55
N ASN A 232 -19.33 -17.00 9.82
CA ASN A 232 -19.11 -18.37 10.27
C ASN A 232 -20.49 -18.99 10.55
N PHE A 233 -20.87 -20.00 9.78
CA PHE A 233 -22.08 -20.78 10.04
C PHE A 233 -21.89 -21.70 11.25
N ASP A 234 -20.67 -22.21 11.39
CA ASP A 234 -20.17 -23.02 12.48
C ASP A 234 -18.62 -22.94 12.49
N GLU A 235 -17.96 -23.73 13.33
CA GLU A 235 -16.50 -23.73 13.47
C GLU A 235 -15.74 -24.19 12.21
N GLN A 236 -16.41 -24.85 11.26
CA GLN A 236 -15.78 -25.45 10.08
C GLN A 236 -16.23 -24.79 8.77
N ASN A 237 -17.37 -24.09 8.77
CA ASN A 237 -17.99 -23.51 7.59
C ASN A 237 -18.03 -21.99 7.67
N ARG A 238 -17.28 -21.33 6.78
CA ARG A 238 -17.23 -19.87 6.66
C ARG A 238 -17.45 -19.44 5.23
N VAL A 239 -18.21 -18.36 5.05
CA VAL A 239 -18.28 -17.61 3.79
C VAL A 239 -17.69 -16.22 4.03
N SER A 240 -16.88 -15.76 3.09
CA SER A 240 -16.32 -14.42 3.11
C SER A 240 -16.45 -13.76 1.75
N THR A 241 -16.43 -12.44 1.74
CA THR A 241 -16.48 -11.61 0.54
C THR A 241 -15.60 -10.41 0.78
N SER A 242 -14.75 -10.11 -0.20
CA SER A 242 -13.94 -8.90 -0.23
C SER A 242 -14.27 -8.08 -1.48
N TYR A 243 -14.11 -6.78 -1.36
CA TYR A 243 -14.24 -5.83 -2.45
C TYR A 243 -13.16 -4.76 -2.29
N GLU A 244 -12.35 -4.57 -3.32
CA GLU A 244 -11.31 -3.56 -3.39
C GLU A 244 -11.67 -2.60 -4.54
N LEU A 245 -11.47 -1.31 -4.34
CA LEU A 245 -11.59 -0.33 -5.40
C LEU A 245 -10.42 0.63 -5.30
N ILE A 246 -9.63 0.70 -6.37
CA ILE A 246 -8.54 1.67 -6.54
C ILE A 246 -8.88 2.53 -7.74
N ASP A 247 -9.12 3.81 -7.51
CA ASP A 247 -9.45 4.80 -8.54
C ASP A 247 -8.42 5.93 -8.49
N THR A 248 -7.65 6.08 -9.57
CA THR A 248 -6.53 7.01 -9.64
C THR A 248 -6.66 7.98 -10.80
N LYS A 249 -6.09 9.18 -10.60
CA LYS A 249 -5.81 10.17 -11.62
C LYS A 249 -4.37 10.62 -11.43
N THR A 250 -3.54 10.48 -12.46
CA THR A 250 -2.17 10.99 -12.45
C THR A 250 -1.99 11.89 -13.66
N ASP A 251 -1.39 13.05 -13.47
CA ASP A 251 -0.98 13.92 -14.57
C ASP A 251 0.36 13.39 -15.12
N ILE A 252 0.50 13.27 -16.44
CA ILE A 252 1.64 12.61 -17.10
C ILE A 252 2.20 13.48 -18.22
N ASP A 253 3.52 13.44 -18.39
CA ASP A 253 4.18 14.12 -19.50
C ASP A 253 4.07 13.28 -20.78
N GLY A 254 3.46 13.86 -21.81
CA GLY A 254 3.39 13.24 -23.14
C GLY A 254 4.71 13.37 -23.93
N TYR A 255 4.94 12.40 -24.81
CA TYR A 255 6.06 12.39 -25.76
C TYR A 255 5.67 13.11 -27.06
N ASP A 256 6.41 14.15 -27.45
CA ASP A 256 6.26 14.80 -28.76
C ASP A 256 7.08 14.04 -29.82
N PRO A 257 6.43 13.36 -30.79
CA PRO A 257 7.10 12.59 -31.82
C PRO A 257 7.84 13.44 -32.85
N ILE A 258 7.57 14.76 -32.92
CA ILE A 258 8.21 15.67 -33.86
C ILE A 258 9.55 16.17 -33.32
N THR A 259 9.58 16.55 -32.03
CA THR A 259 10.79 17.05 -31.38
C THR A 259 11.62 15.95 -30.71
N PHE A 260 11.10 14.71 -30.66
CA PHE A 260 11.72 13.58 -29.96
C PHE A 260 12.03 13.89 -28.49
N ALA A 261 11.19 14.72 -27.89
CA ALA A 261 11.30 15.15 -26.50
C ALA A 261 9.95 14.97 -25.82
N ASN A 262 9.97 14.63 -24.54
CA ASN A 262 8.77 14.76 -23.73
C ASN A 262 8.51 16.25 -23.47
N ASP A 263 7.25 16.65 -23.45
CA ASP A 263 6.84 18.02 -23.13
C ASP A 263 6.54 18.14 -21.63
N PRO A 264 7.38 18.84 -20.84
CA PRO A 264 7.23 18.96 -19.39
C PRO A 264 6.20 20.02 -18.96
N ASN A 265 5.38 20.51 -19.89
CA ASN A 265 4.21 21.35 -19.64
C ASN A 265 2.93 20.77 -20.30
N ASN A 266 2.94 19.46 -20.54
CA ASN A 266 1.79 18.76 -21.10
C ASN A 266 0.84 18.20 -20.02
N ASN A 267 -0.40 18.68 -20.04
CA ASN A 267 -1.42 18.35 -19.05
C ASN A 267 -2.17 17.03 -19.34
N ASP A 268 -1.48 16.02 -19.88
CA ASP A 268 -2.07 14.71 -20.15
C ASP A 268 -2.41 13.99 -18.84
N ILE A 269 -3.46 13.17 -18.87
CA ILE A 269 -4.02 12.54 -17.67
C ILE A 269 -4.16 11.03 -17.88
N ALA A 270 -3.53 10.25 -17.02
CA ALA A 270 -3.83 8.83 -16.86
C ALA A 270 -4.92 8.62 -15.80
N ARG A 271 -5.86 7.71 -16.09
CA ARG A 271 -6.85 7.23 -15.11
C ARG A 271 -6.83 5.72 -15.04
N THR A 272 -6.70 5.18 -13.84
CA THR A 272 -6.73 3.74 -13.61
C THR A 272 -7.85 3.41 -12.63
N LYS A 273 -8.66 2.42 -12.97
CA LYS A 273 -9.68 1.88 -12.07
C LYS A 273 -9.51 0.38 -11.95
N THR A 274 -9.20 -0.11 -10.75
CA THR A 274 -9.10 -1.53 -10.42
C THR A 274 -10.20 -1.92 -9.45
N ILE A 275 -10.84 -3.06 -9.71
CA ILE A 275 -11.93 -3.66 -8.91
C ILE A 275 -11.56 -5.13 -8.65
#